data_AF-A0A0G1N257-F1
#
_entry.id   AF-A0A0G1N257-F1
#
_cell.length_a   1.000
_cell.length_b   1.000
_cell.length_c   1.000
_cell.angle_alpha   90.00
_cell.angle_beta   90.00
_cell.angle_gamma   90.00
#
_symmetry.space_group_name_H-M   'P 1'
#
loop_
_entity.id
_entity.type
_entity.pdbx_description
1 polymer ?
#
loop_
_entity_poly.entity_id
_entity_poly.type
_entity_poly.pdbx_seq_one_letter_code
_entity_poly.pdbx_strand_id
1 'polypeptide(L)'
;MEFNSRKIKLVIGLGNPDSRYENTYHNVGFLFVDGLRKSNGLPKSQILKSDAYMNLSGSFVARELKKRGLKPDELLVVHDDSDINLDKYKFSFGRGAAGHHGIESVIKALGTKNFWRLRLGIRQETRLRQGFGGQARARANEFVLKKISSANKKTIEKTFASAMQNISRLQSKK
;
A
#
# COMPACT_ATOMS: atom_id res chain seq x y z
N MET A 1 -4.85 15.90 -8.38
CA MET A 1 -4.83 16.29 -6.95
C MET A 1 -3.47 15.92 -6.38
N GLU A 2 -2.80 16.89 -5.77
CA GLU A 2 -1.53 16.67 -5.06
C GLU A 2 -1.81 16.06 -3.67
N PHE A 3 -0.92 15.18 -3.20
CA PHE A 3 -1.07 14.53 -1.91
C PHE A 3 -0.88 15.52 -0.76
N ASN A 4 -1.93 15.73 0.04
CA ASN A 4 -1.88 16.55 1.24
C ASN A 4 -1.89 15.67 2.49
N SER A 5 -0.71 15.44 3.08
CA SER A 5 -0.58 14.57 4.25
C SER A 5 -1.23 15.14 5.53
N ARG A 6 -1.51 16.45 5.62
CA ARG A 6 -2.14 17.06 6.81
C ARG A 6 -3.61 16.68 6.98
N LYS A 7 -4.26 16.38 5.86
CA LYS A 7 -5.65 15.92 5.84
C LYS A 7 -5.77 14.45 6.26
N ILE A 8 -4.67 13.68 6.19
CA ILE A 8 -4.69 12.26 6.55
C ILE A 8 -4.76 12.12 8.07
N LYS A 9 -5.80 11.44 8.55
CA LYS A 9 -6.04 11.14 9.96
C LYS A 9 -5.91 9.65 10.27
N LEU A 10 -5.90 8.79 9.25
CA LEU A 10 -5.80 7.35 9.39
C LEU A 10 -4.99 6.75 8.24
N VAL A 11 -4.02 5.89 8.57
CA VAL A 11 -3.22 5.12 7.63
C VAL A 11 -3.51 3.64 7.85
N ILE A 12 -3.94 2.93 6.81
CA ILE A 12 -4.22 1.49 6.86
C ILE A 12 -3.37 0.76 5.84
N GLY A 13 -2.52 -0.16 6.30
CA GLY A 13 -1.80 -1.09 5.45
C GLY A 13 -2.68 -2.30 5.12
N LEU A 14 -2.77 -2.66 3.84
CA LEU A 14 -3.42 -3.89 3.39
C LEU A 14 -2.44 -5.07 3.36
N GLY A 15 -2.98 -6.27 3.52
CA GLY A 15 -2.27 -7.54 3.59
C GLY A 15 -3.20 -8.64 4.08
N ASN A 16 -2.74 -9.89 4.04
CA ASN A 16 -3.42 -11.02 4.66
C ASN A 16 -2.83 -11.32 6.05
N PRO A 17 -3.65 -11.61 7.07
CA PRO A 17 -3.21 -11.73 8.46
C PRO A 17 -2.43 -13.01 8.78
N ASP A 18 -2.64 -14.12 8.06
CA ASP A 18 -1.99 -15.39 8.37
C ASP A 18 -0.46 -15.32 8.19
N SER A 19 0.27 -16.04 9.06
CA SER A 19 1.74 -16.14 9.03
C SER A 19 2.30 -16.61 7.69
N ARG A 20 1.57 -17.46 6.95
CA ARG A 20 1.96 -17.90 5.59
C ARG A 20 2.12 -16.74 4.60
N TYR A 21 1.46 -15.60 4.82
CA TYR A 21 1.55 -14.42 3.96
C TYR A 21 2.59 -13.39 4.43
N GLU A 22 3.26 -13.62 5.56
CA GLU A 22 4.34 -12.75 6.01
C GLU A 22 5.43 -12.63 4.95
N ASN A 23 5.95 -11.42 4.77
CA ASN A 23 7.01 -11.15 3.79
C ASN A 23 6.63 -11.56 2.35
N THR A 24 5.35 -11.56 1.99
CA THR A 24 4.91 -11.65 0.58
C THR A 24 4.77 -10.27 -0.04
N TYR A 25 4.83 -10.17 -1.37
CA TYR A 25 4.62 -8.88 -2.06
C TYR A 25 3.25 -8.27 -1.75
N HIS A 26 2.22 -9.09 -1.58
CA HIS A 26 0.87 -8.65 -1.24
C HIS A 26 0.75 -8.08 0.19
N ASN A 27 1.73 -8.35 1.03
CA ASN A 27 1.79 -7.86 2.42
C ASN A 27 2.74 -6.67 2.58
N VAL A 28 3.26 -6.05 1.49
CA VAL A 28 4.09 -4.83 1.60
C VAL A 28 3.36 -3.67 2.28
N GLY A 29 2.03 -3.60 2.18
CA GLY A 29 1.23 -2.64 2.93
C GLY A 29 1.38 -2.80 4.43
N PHE A 30 1.33 -4.05 4.94
CA PHE A 30 1.62 -4.39 6.34
C PHE A 30 3.06 -4.06 6.72
N LEU A 31 4.04 -4.46 5.91
CA LEU A 31 5.46 -4.21 6.18
C LEU A 31 5.75 -2.71 6.28
N PHE A 32 5.15 -1.90 5.40
CA PHE A 32 5.29 -0.45 5.41
C PHE A 32 4.75 0.16 6.69
N VAL A 33 3.53 -0.21 7.10
CA VAL A 33 2.94 0.37 8.31
C VAL A 33 3.64 -0.09 9.59
N ASP A 34 4.21 -1.30 9.61
CA ASP A 34 5.07 -1.74 10.70
C ASP A 34 6.34 -0.89 10.81
N GLY A 35 6.94 -0.51 9.68
CA GLY A 35 8.05 0.46 9.63
C GLY A 35 7.61 1.86 10.06
N LEU A 36 6.47 2.34 9.56
CA LEU A 36 5.92 3.66 9.87
C LEU A 36 5.62 3.81 11.37
N ARG A 37 5.10 2.76 12.03
CA ARG A 37 4.86 2.76 13.49
C ARG A 37 6.13 2.85 14.34
N LYS A 38 7.27 2.45 13.78
CA LYS A 38 8.59 2.61 14.42
C LYS A 38 9.19 4.00 14.16
N SER A 39 8.68 4.73 13.18
CA SER A 39 9.03 6.12 12.93
C SER A 39 8.26 7.07 13.86
N ASN A 40 8.81 8.25 14.14
CA ASN A 40 8.17 9.28 14.96
C ASN A 40 7.27 10.25 14.15
N GLY A 41 6.90 9.89 12.92
CA GLY A 41 6.16 10.79 12.02
C GLY A 41 4.66 10.89 12.31
N LEU A 42 4.05 9.83 12.87
CA LEU A 42 2.60 9.74 13.06
C LEU A 42 2.27 9.03 14.39
N PRO A 43 1.19 9.44 15.10
CA PRO A 43 0.70 8.71 16.26
C PRO A 43 0.40 7.25 15.93
N LYS A 44 0.89 6.30 16.74
CA LYS A 44 0.65 4.86 16.53
C LYS A 44 -0.83 4.48 16.46
N SER A 45 -1.70 5.25 17.12
CA SER A 45 -3.16 5.06 17.09
C SER A 45 -3.82 5.38 15.73
N GLN A 46 -3.09 6.07 14.85
CA GLN A 46 -3.52 6.42 13.48
C GLN A 46 -2.95 5.46 12.43
N ILE A 47 -2.16 4.46 12.81
CA ILE A 47 -1.50 3.53 11.87
C ILE A 47 -1.96 2.11 12.18
N LEU A 48 -2.72 1.53 11.25
CA LEU A 48 -3.32 0.20 11.42
C LEU A 48 -2.88 -0.76 10.32
N LYS A 49 -2.85 -2.05 10.67
CA LYS A 49 -2.92 -3.15 9.70
C LYS A 49 -4.35 -3.64 9.67
N SER A 50 -4.86 -3.99 8.48
CA SER A 50 -6.13 -4.71 8.40
C SER A 50 -6.04 -6.05 9.14
N ASP A 51 -7.08 -6.41 9.87
CA ASP A 51 -7.21 -7.75 10.49
C ASP A 51 -7.98 -8.74 9.59
N ALA A 52 -8.39 -8.29 8.40
CA ALA A 52 -9.18 -9.07 7.44
C ALA A 52 -8.31 -9.60 6.30
N TYR A 53 -8.76 -10.69 5.67
CA TYR A 53 -8.22 -11.12 4.38
C TYR A 53 -8.34 -10.01 3.33
N MET A 54 -7.46 -10.03 2.34
CA MET A 54 -7.35 -8.97 1.34
C MET A 54 -8.69 -8.65 0.66
N ASN A 55 -9.41 -9.66 0.19
CA ASN A 55 -10.72 -9.48 -0.45
C ASN A 55 -11.82 -8.97 0.50
N LEU A 56 -11.58 -8.98 1.81
CA LEU A 56 -12.48 -8.50 2.85
C LEU A 56 -11.98 -7.22 3.54
N SER A 57 -10.86 -6.64 3.10
CA SER A 57 -10.26 -5.45 3.73
C SER A 57 -11.22 -4.25 3.83
N GLY A 58 -12.21 -4.15 2.94
CA GLY A 58 -13.18 -3.06 2.97
C GLY A 58 -14.02 -3.00 4.24
N SER A 59 -14.40 -4.16 4.80
CA SER A 59 -15.19 -4.20 6.04
C SER A 59 -14.42 -3.64 7.23
N PHE A 60 -13.13 -3.97 7.33
CA PHE A 60 -12.21 -3.41 8.32
C PHE A 60 -12.09 -1.89 8.18
N VAL A 61 -11.82 -1.42 6.97
CA VAL A 61 -11.62 0.01 6.69
C VAL A 61 -12.89 0.81 7.02
N ALA A 62 -14.06 0.37 6.56
CA ALA A 62 -15.32 1.03 6.84
C ALA A 62 -15.63 1.09 8.34
N ARG A 63 -15.37 -0.01 9.07
CA ARG A 63 -15.53 -0.07 10.53
C ARG A 63 -14.64 0.94 11.25
N GLU A 64 -13.37 1.03 10.88
CA GLU A 64 -12.43 1.96 11.52
C GLU A 64 -12.75 3.43 11.22
N LEU A 65 -13.19 3.76 9.99
CA LEU A 65 -13.66 5.11 9.69
C LEU A 65 -14.90 5.48 10.50
N LYS A 66 -15.90 4.59 10.55
CA LYS A 66 -17.15 4.81 11.31
C LYS A 66 -16.86 5.00 12.79
N LYS A 67 -16.04 4.13 13.39
CA LYS A 67 -15.65 4.22 14.81
C LYS A 67 -15.00 5.56 15.18
N ARG A 68 -14.32 6.19 14.22
CA ARG A 68 -13.55 7.42 14.42
C ARG A 68 -14.23 8.68 13.87
N GLY A 69 -15.41 8.54 13.25
CA GLY A 69 -16.10 9.65 12.59
C GLY A 69 -15.32 10.28 11.42
N LEU A 70 -14.46 9.51 10.74
CA LEU A 70 -13.60 10.00 9.67
C LEU A 70 -14.23 9.85 8.29
N LYS A 71 -13.92 10.77 7.38
CA LYS A 71 -14.32 10.72 5.97
C LYS A 71 -13.32 9.91 5.14
N PRO A 72 -13.75 9.33 4.00
CA PRO A 72 -12.85 8.60 3.09
C PRO A 72 -11.65 9.42 2.60
N ASP A 73 -11.78 10.73 2.43
CA ASP A 73 -10.69 11.59 1.96
C ASP A 73 -9.65 11.95 3.05
N GLU A 74 -9.89 11.52 4.29
CA GLU A 74 -8.96 11.57 5.43
C GLU A 74 -8.19 10.25 5.63
N LEU A 75 -8.47 9.25 4.79
CA LEU A 75 -7.84 7.93 4.81
C LEU A 75 -6.70 7.83 3.80
N LEU A 76 -5.57 7.26 4.22
CA LEU A 76 -4.52 6.74 3.36
C LEU A 76 -4.47 5.21 3.43
N VAL A 77 -4.79 4.53 2.32
CA VAL A 77 -4.63 3.09 2.19
C VAL A 77 -3.28 2.76 1.56
N VAL A 78 -2.47 1.93 2.21
CA VAL A 78 -1.16 1.50 1.71
C VAL A 78 -1.26 0.07 1.18
N HIS A 79 -0.85 -0.15 -0.07
CA HIS A 79 -1.00 -1.46 -0.72
C HIS A 79 0.10 -1.68 -1.80
N ASP A 80 0.26 -2.93 -2.24
CA ASP A 80 1.12 -3.27 -3.36
C ASP A 80 0.55 -2.83 -4.70
N ASP A 81 1.43 -2.53 -5.64
CA ASP A 81 1.06 -2.18 -6.98
C ASP A 81 1.97 -2.84 -8.01
N SER A 82 1.38 -3.73 -8.79
CA SER A 82 2.11 -4.49 -9.78
C SER A 82 2.52 -3.65 -10.99
N ASP A 83 1.96 -2.46 -11.22
CA ASP A 83 2.34 -1.61 -12.36
C ASP A 83 3.53 -0.70 -12.04
N ILE A 84 4.02 -0.72 -10.79
CA ILE A 84 5.10 0.15 -10.31
C ILE A 84 6.31 -0.73 -9.95
N ASN A 85 7.51 -0.28 -10.35
CA ASN A 85 8.77 -0.95 -10.03
C ASN A 85 9.05 -0.93 -8.51
N LEU A 86 9.73 -1.97 -8.02
CA LEU A 86 10.06 -2.17 -6.60
C LEU A 86 10.77 -0.99 -5.92
N ASP A 87 11.49 -0.18 -6.68
CA ASP A 87 12.23 1.00 -6.23
C ASP A 87 11.36 2.26 -6.13
N LYS A 88 10.10 2.20 -6.56
CA LYS A 88 9.20 3.35 -6.72
C LYS A 88 7.92 3.20 -5.91
N TYR A 89 7.33 4.35 -5.60
CA TYR A 89 6.00 4.45 -5.00
C TYR A 89 5.23 5.62 -5.64
N LYS A 90 3.91 5.60 -5.51
CA LYS A 90 3.05 6.71 -5.96
C LYS A 90 1.92 6.98 -4.98
N PHE A 91 1.61 8.26 -4.79
CA PHE A 91 0.33 8.65 -4.19
C PHE A 91 -0.74 8.76 -5.27
N SER A 92 -1.96 8.32 -4.97
CA SER A 92 -3.11 8.50 -5.86
C SER A 92 -4.38 8.77 -5.07
N PHE A 93 -5.31 9.52 -5.67
CA PHE A 93 -6.63 9.79 -5.14
C PHE A 93 -7.68 9.45 -6.19
N GLY A 94 -8.81 8.86 -5.79
CA GLY A 94 -9.98 8.79 -6.66
C GLY A 94 -9.87 7.84 -7.87
N ARG A 95 -8.87 6.93 -7.93
CA ARG A 95 -8.76 5.95 -9.05
C ARG A 95 -9.41 4.60 -8.71
N GLY A 96 -9.74 3.80 -9.72
CA GLY A 96 -10.25 2.44 -9.56
C GLY A 96 -9.21 1.45 -9.00
N ALA A 97 -9.64 0.22 -8.77
CA ALA A 97 -8.82 -0.82 -8.11
C ALA A 97 -7.75 -1.45 -9.01
N ALA A 98 -7.87 -1.35 -10.34
CA ALA A 98 -6.94 -1.95 -11.30
C ALA A 98 -6.63 -3.43 -11.02
N GLY A 99 -7.65 -4.22 -10.65
CA GLY A 99 -7.52 -5.64 -10.34
C GLY A 99 -7.04 -5.97 -8.92
N HIS A 100 -6.75 -4.99 -8.07
CA HIS A 100 -6.34 -5.23 -6.68
C HIS A 100 -7.56 -5.49 -5.77
N HIS A 101 -7.77 -6.74 -5.35
CA HIS A 101 -8.95 -7.14 -4.57
C HIS A 101 -9.15 -6.40 -3.24
N GLY A 102 -8.07 -6.02 -2.55
CA GLY A 102 -8.17 -5.18 -1.34
C GLY A 102 -8.75 -3.79 -1.61
N ILE A 103 -8.30 -3.13 -2.67
CA ILE A 103 -8.81 -1.82 -3.06
C ILE A 103 -10.23 -1.93 -3.61
N GLU A 104 -10.55 -2.99 -4.35
CA GLU A 104 -11.91 -3.30 -4.78
C GLU A 104 -12.86 -3.45 -3.59
N SER A 105 -12.45 -4.24 -2.58
CA SER A 105 -13.18 -4.42 -1.33
C SER A 105 -13.41 -3.08 -0.60
N VAL A 106 -12.37 -2.24 -0.49
CA VAL A 106 -12.48 -0.91 0.15
C VAL A 106 -13.41 0.02 -0.63
N ILE A 107 -13.30 0.09 -1.95
CA ILE A 107 -14.20 0.92 -2.78
C ILE A 107 -15.65 0.48 -2.58
N LYS A 108 -15.92 -0.83 -2.61
CA LYS A 108 -17.26 -1.38 -2.41
C LYS A 108 -17.82 -1.03 -1.02
N ALA A 109 -17.02 -1.23 0.02
CA ALA A 109 -17.46 -0.98 1.40
C ALA A 109 -17.68 0.50 1.72
N LEU A 110 -16.89 1.40 1.11
CA LEU A 110 -17.02 2.84 1.31
C LEU A 110 -18.04 3.51 0.36
N GLY A 111 -18.49 2.80 -0.68
CA GLY A 111 -19.35 3.37 -1.73
C GLY A 111 -18.68 4.47 -2.56
N THR A 112 -17.35 4.61 -2.47
CA THR A 112 -16.60 5.67 -3.15
C THR A 112 -15.15 5.26 -3.41
N LYS A 113 -14.56 5.89 -4.43
CA LYS A 113 -13.12 5.81 -4.74
C LYS A 113 -12.32 6.98 -4.16
N ASN A 114 -12.98 7.94 -3.53
CA ASN A 114 -12.40 9.23 -3.11
C ASN A 114 -11.64 9.12 -1.78
N PHE A 115 -10.60 8.30 -1.77
CA PHE A 115 -9.64 8.16 -0.67
C PHE A 115 -8.21 8.14 -1.23
N TRP A 116 -7.23 8.43 -0.37
CA TRP A 116 -5.82 8.40 -0.76
C TRP A 116 -5.27 6.99 -0.73
N ARG A 117 -4.36 6.71 -1.66
CA ARG A 117 -3.57 5.48 -1.67
C ARG A 117 -2.09 5.77 -1.80
N LEU A 118 -1.28 5.10 -0.99
CA LEU A 118 0.14 4.93 -1.20
C LEU A 118 0.35 3.57 -1.89
N ARG A 119 0.69 3.65 -3.17
CA ARG A 119 0.92 2.50 -4.06
C ARG A 119 2.40 2.15 -4.00
N LEU A 120 2.74 1.03 -3.40
CA LEU A 120 4.12 0.54 -3.26
C LEU A 120 4.42 -0.41 -4.42
N GLY A 121 5.42 -0.10 -5.23
CA GLY A 121 5.75 -0.94 -6.37
C GLY A 121 6.23 -2.32 -5.98
N ILE A 122 5.77 -3.33 -6.72
CA ILE A 122 6.22 -4.72 -6.55
C ILE A 122 6.74 -5.35 -7.85
N ARG A 123 6.75 -4.59 -8.95
CA ARG A 123 7.29 -5.07 -10.22
C ARG A 123 8.80 -5.21 -10.10
N GLN A 124 9.26 -6.44 -10.28
CA GLN A 124 10.68 -6.71 -10.52
C GLN A 124 11.01 -6.29 -11.94
N GLU A 125 12.07 -5.51 -12.12
CA GLU A 125 12.69 -5.40 -13.43
C GLU A 125 13.28 -6.77 -13.76
N THR A 126 12.56 -7.56 -14.56
CA THR A 126 13.20 -8.64 -15.29
C THR A 126 14.26 -7.96 -16.14
N ARG A 127 15.55 -8.27 -15.91
CA ARG A 127 16.58 -7.90 -16.89
C ARG A 127 16.07 -8.44 -18.21
N LEU A 128 15.62 -7.56 -19.09
CA LEU A 128 15.35 -7.92 -20.46
C LEU A 128 16.69 -8.46 -20.96
N ARG A 129 16.78 -9.79 -21.15
CA ARG A 129 17.68 -10.30 -22.16
C ARG A 129 17.18 -9.62 -23.44
N GLN A 130 17.93 -8.63 -23.91
CA GLN A 130 17.69 -8.00 -25.19
C GLN A 130 17.77 -9.12 -26.23
N GLY A 131 16.61 -9.62 -26.63
CA GLY A 131 16.42 -10.68 -27.59
C GLY A 131 15.04 -10.50 -28.19
N PHE A 132 14.97 -10.58 -29.51
CA PHE A 132 13.72 -10.47 -30.27
C PHE A 132 12.73 -11.54 -29.79
N GLY A 133 11.66 -11.08 -29.12
CA GLY A 133 10.70 -11.93 -28.43
C GLY A 133 10.50 -11.45 -26.99
N GLY A 134 9.80 -10.32 -26.82
CA GLY A 134 9.55 -9.76 -25.49
C GLY A 134 8.88 -10.78 -24.57
N GLN A 135 9.54 -11.16 -23.48
CA GLN A 135 8.92 -12.01 -22.46
C GLN A 135 7.62 -11.36 -21.98
N ALA A 136 6.53 -12.12 -22.05
CA ALA A 136 5.24 -11.69 -21.51
C ALA A 136 5.43 -11.29 -20.04
N ARG A 137 4.95 -10.10 -19.67
CA ARG A 137 4.99 -9.63 -18.27
C ARG A 137 4.21 -10.63 -17.41
N ALA A 138 4.85 -11.17 -16.37
CA ALA A 138 4.18 -12.04 -15.40
C ALA A 138 2.94 -11.34 -14.83
N ARG A 139 1.81 -12.06 -14.79
CA ARG A 139 0.55 -11.51 -14.28
C ARG A 139 0.66 -11.30 -12.78
N ALA A 140 0.01 -10.26 -12.25
CA ALA A 140 0.12 -9.90 -10.83
C ALA A 140 -0.19 -11.07 -9.89
N ASN A 141 -1.27 -11.80 -10.16
CA ASN A 141 -1.71 -12.98 -9.40
C ASN A 141 -0.66 -14.10 -9.35
N GLU A 142 0.28 -14.18 -10.28
CA GLU A 142 1.34 -15.21 -10.31
C GLU A 142 2.48 -14.94 -9.32
N PHE A 143 2.61 -13.72 -8.80
CA PHE A 143 3.75 -13.36 -7.94
C PHE A 143 3.42 -12.55 -6.69
N VAL A 144 2.23 -11.95 -6.56
CA VAL A 144 1.87 -11.16 -5.35
C VAL A 144 1.99 -11.99 -4.06
N LEU A 145 1.67 -13.30 -4.10
CA LEU A 145 1.77 -14.19 -2.94
C LEU A 145 3.17 -14.81 -2.75
N LYS A 146 4.13 -14.55 -3.64
CA LYS A 146 5.50 -15.05 -3.48
C LYS A 146 6.21 -14.30 -2.34
N LYS A 147 7.09 -15.01 -1.64
CA LYS A 147 7.98 -14.38 -0.65
C LYS A 147 8.93 -13.40 -1.32
N ILE A 148 9.19 -12.30 -0.63
CA ILE A 148 10.14 -11.26 -1.02
C ILE A 148 11.55 -11.79 -0.75
N SER A 149 12.41 -11.77 -1.78
CA SER A 149 13.82 -12.14 -1.63
C SER A 149 14.58 -11.10 -0.81
N SER A 150 15.71 -11.49 -0.20
CA SER A 150 16.54 -10.56 0.58
C SER A 150 17.03 -9.35 -0.24
N ALA A 151 17.29 -9.54 -1.53
CA ALA A 151 17.67 -8.44 -2.43
C ALA A 151 16.51 -7.46 -2.65
N ASN A 152 15.31 -7.98 -2.96
CA ASN A 152 14.13 -7.14 -3.17
C ASN A 152 13.68 -6.47 -1.86
N LYS A 153 13.84 -7.14 -0.73
CA LYS A 153 13.57 -6.57 0.60
C LYS A 153 14.39 -5.31 0.84
N LYS A 154 15.70 -5.33 0.54
CA LYS A 154 16.57 -4.14 0.66
C LYS A 154 16.09 -2.99 -0.23
N THR A 155 15.64 -3.27 -1.45
CA THR A 155 15.10 -2.25 -2.36
C THR A 155 13.81 -1.66 -1.80
N ILE A 156 12.86 -2.50 -1.40
CA ILE A 156 11.58 -2.10 -0.80
C ILE A 156 11.81 -1.25 0.46
N GLU A 157 12.74 -1.64 1.34
CA GLU A 157 13.05 -0.90 2.56
C GLU A 157 13.58 0.52 2.27
N LYS A 158 14.39 0.71 1.22
CA LYS A 158 14.80 2.04 0.77
C LYS A 158 13.61 2.86 0.26
N THR A 159 12.72 2.24 -0.50
CA THR A 159 11.47 2.86 -0.99
C THR A 159 10.57 3.26 0.18
N PHE A 160 10.46 2.42 1.20
CA PHE A 160 9.70 2.72 2.42
C PHE A 160 10.28 3.93 3.14
N ALA A 161 11.61 3.96 3.35
CA ALA A 161 12.27 5.10 3.99
C ALA A 161 11.99 6.42 3.25
N SER A 162 12.08 6.42 1.93
CA SER A 162 11.75 7.58 1.09
C SER A 162 10.29 8.02 1.24
N ALA A 163 9.34 7.06 1.18
CA ALA A 163 7.91 7.37 1.31
C ALA A 163 7.54 7.87 2.71
N MET A 164 8.10 7.29 3.77
CA MET A 164 7.91 7.75 5.15
C MET A 164 8.45 9.16 5.35
N GLN A 165 9.65 9.45 4.82
CA GLN A 165 10.23 10.80 4.88
C GLN A 165 9.34 11.83 4.16
N ASN A 166 8.74 11.46 3.02
CA ASN A 166 7.82 12.31 2.28
C ASN A 166 6.55 12.62 3.10
N ILE A 167 5.93 11.59 3.70
CA ILE A 167 4.76 11.76 4.59
C ILE A 167 5.08 12.71 5.74
N SER A 168 6.19 12.51 6.44
CA SER A 168 6.59 13.36 7.58
C SER A 168 6.90 14.81 7.16
N ARG A 169 7.62 15.02 6.05
CA ARG A 169 7.93 16.37 5.54
C ARG A 169 6.69 17.18 5.20
N LEU A 170 5.69 16.53 4.60
CA LEU A 170 4.44 17.19 4.24
C LEU A 170 3.62 17.59 5.48
N GLN A 171 3.84 16.95 6.63
CA GLN A 171 3.22 17.33 7.90
C GLN A 171 3.93 18.50 8.60
N SER A 172 5.23 18.72 8.33
CA SER A 172 6.04 19.70 9.08
C SER A 172 6.18 21.09 8.43
N LYS A 173 5.96 21.24 7.13
CA LYS A 173 6.17 22.52 6.40
C LYS A 173 5.11 23.59 6.73
N LYS A 174 5.13 24.28 7.87
CA LYS A 174 4.17 25.36 8.25
C LYS A 174 3.58 26.13 7.06
#